data_AF-A0A2M8XTY4-F1
#
_entry.id   AF-A0A2M8XTY4-F1
#
_cell.length_a   1.000
_cell.length_b   1.000
_cell.length_c   1.000
_cell.angle_alpha   90.00
_cell.angle_beta   90.00
_cell.angle_gamma   90.00
#
_symmetry.space_group_name_H-M   'P 1'
#
loop_
_entity.id
_entity.type
_entity.pdbx_description
1 polymer ?
#
loop_
_entity_poly.entity_id
_entity_poly.type
_entity_poly.pdbx_seq_one_letter_code
_entity_poly.pdbx_strand_id
1 'polypeptide(L)'
;MVIVGWKPGALKALRGQYCVQYILDDGSSHYVTDRGKVQRLGADEVEDLVTIMNKAFDKGWKERDPYCVSPNHSVFGKYSTMMPSLKSGQRLLRCKQAKSTAFSPAIDTTYSSPQSYYAPLAALLDRKNGEPIVIRNTVFLVSQPLDLAALLENWREAGLQLPEYSVAILHSDADFDALMVKCLQLGLQLLIDPIFNLRGTLIKAYDVQALDSLINKRRES
;
A
#
# COMPACT_ATOMS: atom_id res chain seq x y z
N MET A 1 8.64 12.58 8.46
CA MET A 1 8.80 11.52 7.44
C MET A 1 7.76 10.45 7.70
N VAL A 2 7.04 10.01 6.67
CA VAL A 2 6.06 8.92 6.78
C VAL A 2 6.60 7.74 5.98
N ILE A 3 6.68 6.56 6.59
CA ILE A 3 7.15 5.35 5.89
C ILE A 3 5.97 4.69 5.19
N VAL A 4 6.14 4.37 3.91
CA VAL A 4 5.19 3.61 3.10
C VAL A 4 5.80 2.25 2.76
N GLY A 5 5.14 1.18 3.19
CA GLY A 5 5.56 -0.19 2.87
C GLY A 5 5.15 -0.57 1.45
N TRP A 6 6.14 -0.84 0.59
CA TRP A 6 5.95 -1.42 -0.73
C TRP A 6 5.98 -2.94 -0.66
N LYS A 7 4.91 -3.57 -1.16
CA LYS A 7 4.85 -5.02 -1.39
C LYS A 7 4.76 -5.29 -2.89
N PRO A 8 5.73 -5.99 -3.50
CA PRO A 8 5.68 -6.30 -4.93
C PRO A 8 4.41 -7.07 -5.28
N GLY A 9 3.83 -6.78 -6.44
CA GLY A 9 2.64 -7.47 -6.90
C GLY A 9 2.97 -8.91 -7.27
N ALA A 10 2.25 -9.89 -6.72
CA ALA A 10 2.40 -11.28 -7.12
C ALA A 10 1.92 -11.46 -8.58
N LEU A 11 2.70 -12.17 -9.40
CA LEU A 11 2.31 -12.60 -10.74
C LEU A 11 0.97 -13.33 -10.68
N LYS A 12 -0.06 -12.81 -11.36
CA LYS A 12 -1.42 -13.39 -11.36
C LYS A 12 -1.44 -14.86 -11.78
N ALA A 13 -0.50 -15.29 -12.62
CA ALA A 13 -0.39 -16.64 -13.14
C ALA A 13 0.07 -17.68 -12.09
N LEU A 14 0.73 -17.26 -11.00
CA LEU A 14 1.27 -18.14 -9.97
C LEU A 14 0.43 -18.17 -8.68
N ARG A 15 -0.83 -17.74 -8.76
CA ARG A 15 -1.69 -17.58 -7.59
C ARG A 15 -2.47 -18.85 -7.26
N GLY A 16 -2.63 -19.12 -5.97
CA GLY A 16 -3.36 -20.28 -5.47
C GLY A 16 -4.86 -20.30 -5.81
N GLN A 17 -5.54 -21.37 -5.43
CA GLN A 17 -6.93 -21.66 -5.82
C GLN A 17 -7.96 -21.28 -4.76
N TYR A 18 -7.50 -20.84 -3.59
CA TYR A 18 -8.35 -20.52 -2.45
C TYR A 18 -8.21 -19.06 -2.05
N CYS A 19 -9.23 -18.54 -1.37
CA CYS A 19 -9.26 -17.21 -0.79
C CYS A 19 -9.90 -17.29 0.60
N VAL A 20 -9.62 -16.28 1.44
CA VAL A 20 -10.20 -16.20 2.79
C VAL A 20 -11.41 -15.26 2.75
N GLN A 21 -12.59 -15.80 3.05
CA GLN A 21 -13.81 -15.05 3.27
C GLN A 21 -13.98 -14.80 4.77
N TYR A 22 -14.28 -13.57 5.18
CA TYR A 22 -14.69 -13.26 6.54
C TYR A 22 -16.14 -12.76 6.59
N ILE A 23 -16.86 -13.21 7.60
CA ILE A 23 -18.29 -12.98 7.82
C ILE A 23 -18.46 -11.95 8.93
N LEU A 24 -19.37 -11.00 8.73
CA LEU A 24 -19.64 -9.88 9.61
C LEU A 24 -20.87 -10.13 10.51
N ASP A 25 -21.09 -9.25 11.50
CA ASP A 25 -22.18 -9.38 12.47
C ASP A 25 -23.58 -9.14 11.89
N ASP A 26 -23.66 -8.46 10.75
CA ASP A 26 -24.88 -8.27 9.96
C ASP A 26 -25.14 -9.42 8.95
N GLY A 27 -24.27 -10.42 8.90
CA GLY A 27 -24.38 -11.56 7.99
C GLY A 27 -23.79 -11.33 6.59
N SER A 28 -23.32 -10.11 6.28
CA SER A 28 -22.55 -9.85 5.07
C SER A 28 -21.17 -10.50 5.16
N SER A 29 -20.46 -10.52 4.02
CA SER A 29 -19.15 -11.17 3.93
C SER A 29 -18.24 -10.45 2.95
N HIS A 30 -16.95 -10.49 3.24
CA HIS A 30 -15.91 -9.92 2.40
C HIS A 30 -14.72 -10.85 2.31
N TYR A 31 -13.76 -10.49 1.47
CA TYR A 31 -12.57 -11.29 1.23
C TYR A 31 -11.32 -10.54 1.67
N VAL A 32 -10.32 -11.28 2.12
CA VAL A 32 -8.99 -10.72 2.36
C VAL A 32 -8.42 -10.26 1.01
N THR A 33 -7.94 -9.02 0.98
CA THR A 33 -7.35 -8.42 -0.22
C THR A 33 -5.88 -8.08 -0.02
N ASP A 34 -5.11 -8.23 -1.10
CA ASP A 34 -3.73 -7.77 -1.23
C ASP A 34 -3.65 -6.72 -2.34
N ARG A 35 -3.24 -5.49 -2.01
CA ARG A 35 -3.27 -4.31 -2.90
C ARG A 35 -4.64 -4.12 -3.58
N GLY A 36 -5.70 -4.24 -2.79
CA GLY A 36 -7.08 -4.11 -3.25
C GLY A 36 -7.57 -5.27 -4.14
N LYS A 37 -6.78 -6.33 -4.34
CA LYS A 37 -7.21 -7.53 -5.09
C LYS A 37 -7.47 -8.69 -4.15
N VAL A 38 -8.49 -9.50 -4.39
CA VAL A 38 -8.75 -10.72 -3.61
C VAL A 38 -7.47 -11.56 -3.55
N GLN A 39 -7.02 -11.85 -2.33
CA GLN A 39 -5.82 -12.61 -2.10
C GLN A 39 -6.11 -14.08 -2.43
N ARG A 40 -5.21 -14.68 -3.22
CA ARG A 40 -5.28 -16.06 -3.65
C ARG A 40 -4.11 -16.84 -3.04
N LEU A 41 -4.43 -17.95 -2.39
CA LEU A 41 -3.54 -18.72 -1.54
C LEU A 41 -3.57 -20.21 -1.90
N GLY A 42 -2.48 -20.90 -1.60
CA GLY A 42 -2.41 -22.36 -1.61
C GLY A 42 -3.32 -22.98 -0.54
N ALA A 43 -3.51 -24.31 -0.60
CA ALA A 43 -4.37 -25.02 0.34
C ALA A 43 -3.88 -24.91 1.79
N ASP A 44 -2.58 -25.07 2.03
CA ASP A 44 -2.05 -24.98 3.39
C ASP A 44 -2.06 -23.52 3.89
N GLU A 45 -1.66 -22.58 3.03
CA GLU A 45 -1.62 -21.14 3.36
C GLU A 45 -3.00 -20.58 3.72
N VAL A 46 -4.07 -21.01 3.03
CA VAL A 46 -5.42 -20.52 3.31
C VAL A 46 -5.91 -21.02 4.66
N GLU A 47 -5.64 -22.28 5.02
CA GLU A 47 -6.05 -22.85 6.29
C GLU A 47 -5.27 -22.25 7.47
N ASP A 48 -3.97 -22.00 7.28
CA ASP A 48 -3.14 -21.29 8.24
C ASP A 48 -3.70 -19.88 8.49
N LEU A 49 -4.00 -19.13 7.44
CA LEU A 49 -4.53 -17.77 7.56
C LEU A 49 -5.92 -17.76 8.20
N VAL A 50 -6.82 -18.67 7.82
CA VAL A 50 -8.14 -18.84 8.45
C VAL A 50 -8.00 -19.12 9.94
N THR A 51 -7.07 -20.00 10.31
CA THR A 51 -6.80 -20.34 11.72
C THR A 51 -6.29 -19.15 12.50
N ILE A 52 -5.34 -18.39 11.94
CA ILE A 52 -4.79 -17.18 12.56
C ILE A 52 -5.89 -16.13 12.74
N MET A 53 -6.69 -15.87 11.71
CA MET A 53 -7.76 -14.88 11.75
C MET A 53 -8.83 -15.24 12.78
N ASN A 54 -9.31 -16.49 12.80
CA ASN A 54 -10.31 -16.93 13.78
C ASN A 54 -9.80 -16.83 15.21
N LYS A 55 -8.55 -17.23 15.47
CA LYS A 55 -7.92 -17.03 16.79
C LYS A 55 -7.87 -15.55 17.18
N ALA A 56 -7.55 -14.66 16.23
CA ALA A 56 -7.51 -13.21 16.47
C ALA A 56 -8.92 -12.63 16.73
N PHE A 57 -9.93 -13.09 15.99
CA PHE A 57 -11.32 -12.69 16.18
C PHE A 57 -11.83 -13.11 17.56
N ASP A 58 -11.66 -14.38 17.94
CA ASP A 58 -12.06 -14.90 19.24
C ASP A 58 -11.38 -14.15 20.39
N LYS A 59 -10.08 -13.88 20.25
CA LYS A 59 -9.33 -13.11 21.23
C LYS A 59 -9.91 -11.70 21.37
N GLY A 60 -10.12 -11.00 20.26
CA GLY A 60 -10.71 -9.65 20.26
C GLY A 60 -12.09 -9.61 20.91
N TRP A 61 -12.94 -10.61 20.67
CA TRP A 61 -14.23 -10.73 21.34
C TRP A 61 -14.11 -10.90 22.86
N LYS A 62 -13.22 -11.78 23.33
CA LYS A 62 -12.96 -12.00 24.76
C LYS A 62 -12.40 -10.75 25.44
N GLU A 63 -11.56 -10.00 24.74
CA GLU A 63 -10.94 -8.75 25.22
C GLU A 63 -11.86 -7.53 25.10
N ARG A 64 -13.09 -7.69 24.59
CA ARG A 64 -14.01 -6.58 24.27
C ARG A 64 -13.41 -5.54 23.31
N ASP A 65 -12.49 -5.97 22.46
CA ASP A 65 -11.87 -5.18 21.40
C ASP A 65 -11.87 -5.98 20.07
N PRO A 66 -13.05 -6.23 19.49
CA PRO A 66 -13.20 -7.11 18.34
C PRO A 66 -12.57 -6.50 17.09
N TYR A 67 -12.14 -7.37 16.17
CA TYR A 67 -11.82 -6.95 14.81
C TYR A 67 -13.09 -6.50 14.10
N CYS A 68 -12.97 -5.42 13.35
CA CYS A 68 -14.05 -4.72 12.70
C CYS A 68 -13.65 -4.30 11.29
N VAL A 69 -14.67 -4.02 10.47
CA VAL A 69 -14.52 -3.27 9.23
C VAL A 69 -15.35 -1.99 9.25
N SER A 70 -14.88 -0.98 8.52
CA SER A 70 -15.62 0.26 8.32
C SER A 70 -16.88 0.00 7.46
N PRO A 71 -17.91 0.87 7.53
CA PRO A 71 -19.14 0.69 6.74
C PRO A 71 -18.92 0.63 5.22
N ASN A 72 -17.86 1.26 4.73
CA ASN A 72 -17.45 1.23 3.32
C ASN A 72 -16.38 0.16 3.04
N HIS A 73 -16.06 -0.69 4.02
CA HIS A 73 -15.12 -1.80 3.94
C HIS A 73 -13.68 -1.43 3.57
N SER A 74 -13.31 -0.14 3.65
CA SER A 74 -11.98 0.36 3.29
C SER A 74 -10.95 0.21 4.40
N VAL A 75 -11.40 -0.04 5.64
CA VAL A 75 -10.51 -0.18 6.81
C VAL A 75 -10.90 -1.43 7.58
N PHE A 76 -9.88 -2.21 7.97
CA PHE A 76 -9.99 -3.38 8.83
C PHE A 76 -9.05 -3.22 10.01
N GLY A 77 -9.50 -3.55 11.23
CA GLY A 77 -8.69 -3.38 12.42
C GLY A 77 -9.46 -3.63 13.70
N LYS A 78 -8.81 -3.41 14.85
CA LYS A 78 -9.49 -3.51 16.15
C LYS A 78 -10.44 -2.33 16.37
N TYR A 79 -11.54 -2.59 17.05
CA TYR A 79 -12.55 -1.58 17.39
C TYR A 79 -11.94 -0.34 18.03
N SER A 80 -11.09 -0.51 19.03
CA SER A 80 -10.39 0.57 19.75
C SER A 80 -9.57 1.48 18.84
N THR A 81 -8.97 0.91 17.78
CA THR A 81 -8.11 1.61 16.82
C THR A 81 -8.92 2.34 15.76
N MET A 82 -10.08 1.78 15.39
CA MET A 82 -10.94 2.31 14.33
C MET A 82 -11.98 3.31 14.84
N MET A 83 -12.38 3.22 16.11
CA MET A 83 -13.38 4.12 16.70
C MET A 83 -13.09 5.61 16.49
N PRO A 84 -11.84 6.09 16.66
CA PRO A 84 -11.54 7.52 16.51
C PRO A 84 -11.75 8.07 15.08
N SER A 85 -11.81 7.22 14.06
CA SER A 85 -11.96 7.64 12.66
C SER A 85 -13.40 7.54 12.12
N LEU A 86 -14.36 7.10 12.94
CA LEU A 86 -15.76 7.04 12.55
C LEU A 86 -16.40 8.43 12.51
N LYS A 87 -17.19 8.67 11.46
CA LYS A 87 -18.08 9.83 11.41
C LYS A 87 -19.31 9.56 12.28
N SER A 88 -19.95 10.63 12.75
CA SER A 88 -21.20 10.53 13.52
C SER A 88 -22.25 9.67 12.78
N GLY A 89 -22.89 8.76 13.51
CA GLY A 89 -23.90 7.83 12.97
C GLY A 89 -23.36 6.59 12.25
N GLN A 90 -22.04 6.48 12.05
CA GLN A 90 -21.45 5.27 11.47
C GLN A 90 -21.24 4.19 12.54
N ARG A 91 -21.49 2.94 12.17
CA ARG A 91 -21.23 1.77 13.02
C ARG A 91 -20.23 0.84 12.34
N LEU A 92 -19.25 0.39 13.12
CA LEU A 92 -18.35 -0.68 12.72
C LEU A 92 -19.06 -2.02 12.67
N LEU A 93 -18.81 -2.77 11.60
CA LEU A 93 -19.28 -4.15 11.44
C LEU A 93 -18.22 -5.09 12.02
N ARG A 94 -18.62 -6.01 12.88
CA ARG A 94 -17.68 -6.85 13.65
C ARG A 94 -17.43 -8.14 12.91
N CYS A 95 -16.17 -8.56 12.85
CA CYS A 95 -15.81 -9.85 12.26
C CYS A 95 -16.23 -10.99 13.18
N LYS A 96 -17.01 -11.93 12.65
CA LYS A 96 -17.44 -13.14 13.37
C LYS A 96 -16.51 -14.32 13.13
N GLN A 97 -16.19 -14.59 11.87
CA GLN A 97 -15.50 -15.79 11.47
C GLN A 97 -14.81 -15.59 10.12
N ALA A 98 -13.67 -16.26 9.91
CA ALA A 98 -13.04 -16.46 8.62
C ALA A 98 -13.22 -17.92 8.16
N LYS A 99 -13.32 -18.15 6.85
CA LYS A 99 -13.36 -19.48 6.24
C LYS A 99 -12.63 -19.49 4.89
N SER A 100 -12.13 -20.65 4.52
CA SER A 100 -11.57 -20.92 3.19
C SER A 100 -12.69 -21.03 2.16
N THR A 101 -12.46 -20.52 0.95
CA THR A 101 -13.41 -20.58 -0.16
C THR A 101 -12.65 -20.69 -1.47
N ALA A 102 -13.15 -21.53 -2.38
CA ALA A 102 -12.59 -21.64 -3.72
C ALA A 102 -12.68 -20.30 -4.45
N PHE A 103 -11.58 -19.86 -5.03
CA PHE A 103 -11.53 -18.66 -5.83
C PHE A 103 -12.39 -18.81 -7.10
N SER A 104 -13.06 -17.74 -7.50
CA SER A 104 -13.72 -17.66 -8.80
C SER A 104 -13.54 -16.26 -9.42
N PRO A 105 -13.62 -16.14 -10.76
CA PRO A 105 -13.61 -14.84 -11.42
C PRO A 105 -14.73 -13.90 -10.95
N ALA A 106 -15.90 -14.45 -10.56
CA ALA A 106 -17.01 -13.68 -10.02
C ALA A 106 -16.67 -13.05 -8.67
N ILE A 107 -15.98 -13.80 -7.79
CA ILE A 107 -15.45 -13.27 -6.52
C ILE A 107 -14.46 -12.14 -6.81
N ASP A 108 -13.50 -12.35 -7.71
CA ASP A 108 -12.51 -11.31 -8.03
C ASP A 108 -13.17 -10.04 -8.56
N THR A 109 -14.10 -10.17 -9.50
CA THR A 109 -14.79 -9.03 -10.11
C THR A 109 -15.60 -8.23 -9.09
N THR A 110 -16.18 -8.91 -8.11
CA THR A 110 -17.08 -8.29 -7.11
C THR A 110 -16.30 -7.63 -5.97
N TYR A 111 -15.21 -8.25 -5.52
CA TYR A 111 -14.54 -7.88 -4.27
C TYR A 111 -13.15 -7.26 -4.47
N SER A 112 -12.60 -7.29 -5.69
CA SER A 112 -11.37 -6.57 -6.00
C SER A 112 -11.65 -5.13 -6.43
N SER A 113 -10.91 -4.18 -5.87
CA SER A 113 -10.92 -2.79 -6.33
C SER A 113 -10.17 -2.65 -7.66
N PRO A 114 -10.69 -1.90 -8.64
CA PRO A 114 -9.95 -1.56 -9.86
C PRO A 114 -8.87 -0.50 -9.63
N GLN A 115 -8.85 0.15 -8.46
CA GLN A 115 -7.92 1.23 -8.14
C GLN A 115 -6.50 0.69 -7.93
N SER A 116 -5.53 1.46 -8.42
CA SER A 116 -4.10 1.27 -8.14
C SER A 116 -3.81 1.63 -6.68
N TYR A 117 -2.89 0.90 -6.05
CA TYR A 117 -2.57 1.04 -4.63
C TYR A 117 -1.42 2.03 -4.38
N TYR A 118 -0.44 2.09 -5.28
CA TYR A 118 0.71 3.00 -5.21
C TYR A 118 0.72 4.04 -6.33
N ALA A 119 0.00 3.79 -7.42
CA ALA A 119 -0.15 4.69 -8.57
C ALA A 119 -1.55 5.36 -8.59
N PRO A 120 -1.76 6.48 -9.31
CA PRO A 120 -0.81 7.15 -10.20
C PRO A 120 0.17 8.07 -9.47
N LEU A 121 1.38 8.21 -10.03
CA LEU A 121 2.41 9.15 -9.57
C LEU A 121 3.12 9.76 -10.79
N ALA A 122 3.56 11.01 -10.68
CA ALA A 122 4.41 11.62 -11.70
C ALA A 122 5.90 11.40 -11.38
N ALA A 123 6.69 11.11 -12.42
CA ALA A 123 8.13 10.94 -12.36
C ALA A 123 8.81 11.95 -13.29
N LEU A 124 9.99 12.43 -12.90
CA LEU A 124 10.85 13.22 -13.78
C LEU A 124 11.84 12.30 -14.49
N LEU A 125 11.87 12.38 -15.82
CA LEU A 125 12.78 11.61 -16.66
C LEU A 125 13.82 12.53 -17.30
N ASP A 126 15.07 12.12 -17.33
CA ASP A 126 16.12 12.83 -18.04
C ASP A 126 15.80 12.81 -19.54
N ARG A 127 15.78 14.00 -20.16
CA ARG A 127 15.34 14.15 -21.56
C ARG A 127 16.26 13.43 -22.55
N LYS A 128 17.52 13.17 -22.20
CA LYS A 128 18.51 12.54 -23.08
C LYS A 128 18.37 11.03 -23.17
N ASN A 129 18.10 10.36 -22.06
CA ASN A 129 18.08 8.88 -21.99
C ASN A 129 16.72 8.29 -21.60
N GLY A 130 15.75 9.12 -21.19
CA GLY A 130 14.42 8.68 -20.79
C GLY A 130 14.38 7.97 -19.42
N GLU A 131 15.45 8.04 -18.64
CA GLU A 131 15.57 7.38 -17.35
C GLU A 131 15.12 8.29 -16.19
N PRO A 132 14.63 7.73 -15.07
CA PRO A 132 14.30 8.51 -13.89
C PRO A 132 15.50 9.35 -13.41
N ILE A 133 15.25 10.62 -13.11
CA ILE A 133 16.28 11.51 -12.57
C ILE A 133 16.62 11.08 -11.15
N VAL A 134 17.93 10.90 -10.90
CA VAL A 134 18.47 10.54 -9.60
C VAL A 134 19.18 11.75 -8.99
N ILE A 135 18.75 12.14 -7.79
CA ILE A 135 19.31 13.26 -7.03
C ILE A 135 19.78 12.71 -5.69
N ARG A 136 21.08 12.82 -5.39
CA ARG A 136 21.66 12.32 -4.12
C ARG A 136 21.24 10.86 -3.84
N ASN A 137 21.41 9.98 -4.83
CA ASN A 137 21.05 8.56 -4.75
C ASN A 137 19.53 8.30 -4.53
N THR A 138 18.67 9.25 -4.88
CA THR A 138 17.23 9.19 -4.65
C THR A 138 16.44 9.53 -5.90
N VAL A 139 15.40 8.75 -6.19
CA VAL A 139 14.37 9.05 -7.18
C VAL A 139 13.21 9.76 -6.49
N PHE A 140 12.77 10.89 -7.05
CA PHE A 140 11.62 11.63 -6.54
C PHE A 140 10.39 11.37 -7.40
N LEU A 141 9.27 11.07 -6.74
CA LEU A 141 7.95 11.00 -7.35
C LEU A 141 7.04 12.08 -6.78
N VAL A 142 6.03 12.46 -7.55
CA VAL A 142 5.03 13.44 -7.16
C VAL A 142 3.65 12.80 -7.16
N SER A 143 2.96 12.86 -6.03
CA SER A 143 1.63 12.24 -5.90
C SER A 143 0.51 13.05 -6.53
N GLN A 144 0.63 14.36 -6.53
CA GLN A 144 -0.34 15.28 -7.11
C GLN A 144 0.32 16.12 -8.20
N PRO A 145 0.00 15.91 -9.49
CA PRO A 145 0.61 16.67 -10.58
C PRO A 145 0.46 18.19 -10.46
N LEU A 146 -0.59 18.67 -9.78
CA LEU A 146 -0.82 20.09 -9.53
C LEU A 146 0.20 20.70 -8.55
N ASP A 147 0.82 19.90 -7.69
CA ASP A 147 1.83 20.35 -6.72
C ASP A 147 3.24 20.39 -7.32
N LEU A 148 3.43 19.89 -8.54
CA LEU A 148 4.75 19.76 -9.17
C LEU A 148 5.50 21.10 -9.23
N ALA A 149 4.83 22.19 -9.60
CA ALA A 149 5.46 23.50 -9.70
C ALA A 149 6.02 23.98 -8.35
N ALA A 150 5.26 23.81 -7.28
CA ALA A 150 5.68 24.18 -5.93
C ALA A 150 6.83 23.30 -5.42
N LEU A 151 6.80 22.01 -5.73
CA LEU A 151 7.88 21.08 -5.40
C LEU A 151 9.19 21.44 -6.12
N LEU A 152 9.12 21.73 -7.43
CA LEU A 152 10.28 22.14 -8.22
C LEU A 152 10.89 23.44 -7.69
N GLU A 153 10.06 24.41 -7.31
CA GLU A 153 10.51 25.64 -6.69
C GLU A 153 11.22 25.38 -5.36
N ASN A 154 10.63 24.55 -4.48
CA ASN A 154 11.26 24.15 -3.23
C ASN A 154 12.62 23.47 -3.47
N TRP A 155 12.71 22.56 -4.44
CA TRP A 155 13.96 21.84 -4.73
C TRP A 155 15.03 22.79 -5.25
N ARG A 156 14.67 23.76 -6.10
CA ARG A 156 15.57 24.81 -6.59
C ARG A 156 16.09 25.68 -5.44
N GLU A 157 15.21 26.14 -4.55
CA GLU A 157 15.58 26.96 -3.38
C GLU A 157 16.46 26.20 -2.37
N ALA A 158 16.27 24.88 -2.28
CA ALA A 158 17.10 23.99 -1.49
C ALA A 158 18.48 23.67 -2.13
N GLY A 159 18.77 24.27 -3.29
CA GLY A 159 20.03 24.10 -4.03
C GLY A 159 20.13 22.81 -4.83
N LEU A 160 19.00 22.15 -5.12
CA LEU A 160 18.98 20.99 -6.02
C LEU A 160 18.95 21.47 -7.47
N GLN A 161 19.83 20.90 -8.29
CA GLN A 161 19.89 21.17 -9.72
C GLN A 161 19.31 19.97 -10.47
N LEU A 162 18.30 20.24 -11.30
CA LEU A 162 17.72 19.25 -12.19
C LEU A 162 18.33 19.40 -13.59
N PRO A 163 18.69 18.30 -14.26
CA PRO A 163 18.99 18.34 -15.69
C PRO A 163 17.71 18.68 -16.47
N GLU A 164 17.84 18.84 -17.79
CA GLU A 164 16.66 18.95 -18.65
C GLU A 164 15.82 17.67 -18.57
N TYR A 165 14.51 17.84 -18.35
CA TYR A 165 13.64 16.73 -18.01
C TYR A 165 12.32 16.74 -18.78
N SER A 166 11.69 15.57 -18.85
CA SER A 166 10.28 15.40 -19.18
C SER A 166 9.53 14.83 -17.99
N VAL A 167 8.20 14.93 -18.00
CA VAL A 167 7.34 14.36 -16.96
C VAL A 167 6.62 13.15 -17.54
N ALA A 168 6.69 12.03 -16.83
CA ALA A 168 5.92 10.82 -17.14
C ALA A 168 4.98 10.49 -15.98
N ILE A 169 3.89 9.80 -16.28
CA ILE A 169 2.95 9.31 -15.26
C ILE A 169 3.11 7.79 -15.15
N LEU A 170 3.41 7.32 -13.94
CA LEU A 170 3.24 5.92 -13.57
C LEU A 170 1.73 5.68 -13.43
N HIS A 171 1.09 5.11 -14.44
CA HIS A 171 -0.36 4.97 -14.48
C HIS A 171 -0.85 3.79 -13.65
N SER A 172 -0.02 2.78 -13.49
CA SER A 172 -0.38 1.53 -12.86
C SER A 172 0.60 1.12 -11.76
N ASP A 173 0.07 0.28 -10.88
CA ASP A 173 0.84 -0.43 -9.87
C ASP A 173 1.96 -1.32 -10.45
N ALA A 174 1.84 -1.76 -11.71
CA ALA A 174 2.87 -2.50 -12.41
C ALA A 174 4.04 -1.59 -12.83
N ASP A 175 3.75 -0.37 -13.28
CA ASP A 175 4.78 0.64 -13.60
C ASP A 175 5.55 1.02 -12.34
N PHE A 176 4.82 1.21 -11.23
CA PHE A 176 5.40 1.48 -9.93
C PHE A 176 6.30 0.32 -9.45
N ASP A 177 5.84 -0.93 -9.56
CA ASP A 177 6.62 -2.11 -9.18
C ASP A 177 7.91 -2.23 -10.00
N ALA A 178 7.84 -1.99 -11.32
CA ALA A 178 9.02 -2.02 -12.18
C ALA A 178 10.06 -0.97 -11.75
N LEU A 179 9.62 0.24 -11.43
CA LEU A 179 10.50 1.29 -10.91
C LEU A 179 11.09 0.93 -9.54
N MET A 180 10.29 0.40 -8.63
CA MET A 180 10.76 -0.02 -7.30
C MET A 180 11.81 -1.12 -7.38
N VAL A 181 11.60 -2.14 -8.22
CA VAL A 181 12.57 -3.20 -8.45
C VAL A 181 13.88 -2.62 -8.98
N LYS A 182 13.82 -1.70 -9.96
CA LYS A 182 15.01 -1.02 -10.49
C LYS A 182 15.74 -0.21 -9.42
N CYS A 183 15.01 0.54 -8.58
CA CYS A 183 15.60 1.30 -7.49
C CYS A 183 16.33 0.39 -6.51
N LEU A 184 15.71 -0.73 -6.10
CA LEU A 184 16.34 -1.70 -5.20
C LEU A 184 17.60 -2.34 -5.80
N GLN A 185 17.54 -2.74 -7.07
CA GLN A 185 18.70 -3.33 -7.76
C GLN A 185 19.89 -2.36 -7.84
N LEU A 186 19.61 -1.06 -7.95
CA LEU A 186 20.62 -0.01 -8.05
C LEU A 186 20.99 0.62 -6.70
N GLY A 187 20.39 0.16 -5.58
CA GLY A 187 20.60 0.75 -4.25
C GLY A 187 20.09 2.19 -4.11
N LEU A 188 19.11 2.58 -4.92
CA LEU A 188 18.49 3.91 -4.91
C LEU A 188 17.35 3.97 -3.88
N GLN A 189 17.19 5.14 -3.27
CA GLN A 189 16.01 5.46 -2.46
C GLN A 189 14.87 6.01 -3.33
N LEU A 190 13.63 5.84 -2.89
CA LEU A 190 12.47 6.43 -3.54
C LEU A 190 11.65 7.24 -2.53
N LEU A 191 11.52 8.54 -2.80
CA LEU A 191 10.74 9.47 -2.01
C LEU A 191 9.57 10.02 -2.82
N ILE A 192 8.39 10.12 -2.20
CA ILE A 192 7.23 10.81 -2.77
C ILE A 192 7.03 12.15 -2.06
N ASP A 193 6.81 13.20 -2.85
CA ASP A 193 6.60 14.59 -2.42
C ASP A 193 7.67 15.10 -1.42
N PRO A 194 8.98 14.99 -1.74
CA PRO A 194 10.01 15.47 -0.84
C PRO A 194 10.01 17.00 -0.76
N ILE A 195 10.10 17.52 0.47
CA ILE A 195 10.23 18.93 0.80
C ILE A 195 11.53 19.12 1.57
N PHE A 196 12.33 20.09 1.14
CA PHE A 196 13.61 20.43 1.76
C PHE A 196 13.55 21.82 2.39
N ASN A 197 14.40 22.07 3.38
CA ASN A 197 14.68 23.43 3.84
C ASN A 197 15.73 24.11 2.93
N LEU A 198 15.98 25.40 3.15
CA LEU A 198 16.99 26.17 2.41
C LEU A 198 18.43 25.66 2.56
N ARG A 199 18.69 24.76 3.52
CA ARG A 199 19.99 24.08 3.68
C ARG A 199 20.05 22.76 2.91
N GLY A 200 19.02 22.41 2.15
CA GLY A 200 18.93 21.14 1.43
C GLY A 200 18.70 19.92 2.33
N THR A 201 18.23 20.12 3.56
CA THR A 201 17.85 19.03 4.48
C THR A 201 16.39 18.64 4.26
N LEU A 202 16.12 17.34 4.14
CA LEU A 202 14.76 16.81 3.98
C LEU A 202 13.91 17.09 5.23
N ILE A 203 12.77 17.76 5.07
CA ILE A 203 11.81 18.06 6.14
C ILE A 203 10.67 17.05 6.11
N LYS A 204 10.13 16.78 4.92
CA LYS A 204 8.93 15.96 4.71
C LYS A 204 9.07 15.15 3.43
N ALA A 205 8.62 13.91 3.47
CA ALA A 205 8.42 13.02 2.33
C ALA A 205 7.63 11.81 2.82
N TYR A 206 7.06 11.08 1.86
CA TYR A 206 6.79 9.65 2.03
C TYR A 206 8.01 8.86 1.57
N ASP A 207 8.57 8.07 2.48
CA ASP A 207 9.72 7.20 2.23
C ASP A 207 9.22 5.80 1.91
N VAL A 208 9.43 5.34 0.67
CA VAL A 208 8.94 4.05 0.21
C VAL A 208 10.00 2.98 0.43
N GLN A 209 9.68 1.99 1.27
CA GLN A 209 10.58 0.90 1.61
C GLN A 209 9.93 -0.46 1.37
N ALA A 210 10.73 -1.48 1.05
CA ALA A 210 10.24 -2.85 0.95
C ALA A 210 9.61 -3.30 2.28
N LEU A 211 8.37 -3.79 2.21
CA LEU A 211 7.59 -4.16 3.39
C LEU A 211 8.28 -5.26 4.20
N ASP A 212 8.89 -6.24 3.54
CA ASP A 212 9.60 -7.34 4.21
C ASP A 212 10.79 -6.82 5.04
N SER A 213 11.51 -5.83 4.52
CA SER A 213 12.61 -5.18 5.25
C SER A 213 12.11 -4.45 6.50
N LEU A 214 10.93 -3.82 6.43
CA LEU A 214 10.32 -3.16 7.59
C LEU A 214 9.88 -4.16 8.66
N ILE A 215 9.30 -5.29 8.24
CA ILE A 215 8.85 -6.35 9.15
C ILE A 215 10.03 -6.98 9.88
N ASN A 216 11.13 -7.26 9.17
CA ASN A 216 12.31 -7.88 9.76
C ASN A 216 13.00 -6.98 10.79
N LYS A 217 13.18 -5.68 10.47
CA LYS A 217 13.73 -4.70 11.43
C LYS A 217 12.98 -4.65 12.75
N ARG A 218 11.65 -4.79 12.72
CA ARG A 218 10.80 -4.77 13.93
C ARG A 218 10.92 -6.04 14.78
N ARG A 219 11.34 -7.16 14.21
CA ARG A 219 11.56 -8.40 14.95
C ARG A 219 12.89 -8.41 15.70
N GLU A 220 13.83 -7.57 15.26
CA GLU A 220 15.17 -7.42 15.85
C GLU A 220 15.23 -6.32 16.93
N SER A 221 14.19 -5.48 17.03
CA SER A 221 14.02 -4.40 18.02
C SER A 221 13.15 -4.79 19.19
#